data_AF-A0A4Q5T2U1-F1
#
_entry.id   AF-A0A4Q5T2U1-F1
#
_cell.length_a   1.000
_cell.length_b   1.000
_cell.length_c   1.000
_cell.angle_alpha   90.00
_cell.angle_beta   90.00
_cell.angle_gamma   90.00
#
_symmetry.space_group_name_H-M   'P 1'
#
loop_
_entity.id
_entity.type
_entity.pdbx_description
1 polymer ?
#
loop_
_entity_poly.entity_id
_entity_poly.type
_entity_poly.pdbx_seq_one_letter_code
_entity_poly.pdbx_strand_id
1 'polypeptide(L)'
;LVLENPIGLEDWKTMVPYTSIDKNFANELKQDYATIKKYQLENYYDGKWKHEYDEWVYLLSGWTRHPAYPVVAKNNALTSDMIFTQPVLYEFNKLHVPTLLIIGTRDRTAIGKPLVSEVVRKTMGQYQLLGKQTQQKIKGSELVELNNVGHMPHIEAFDRFITPLKRFLKS
;
A
#
# COMPACT_ATOMS: atom_id res chain seq x y z
N LEU A 1 12.16 -13.27 4.92
CA LEU A 1 10.98 -12.46 4.56
C LEU A 1 11.44 -11.04 4.26
N VAL A 2 10.99 -10.44 3.17
CA VAL A 2 11.23 -9.01 2.88
C VAL A 2 9.88 -8.34 2.71
N LEU A 3 9.69 -7.21 3.38
CA LEU A 3 8.49 -6.39 3.33
C LEU A 3 8.86 -4.99 2.85
N GLU A 4 8.53 -4.68 1.60
CA GLU A 4 8.69 -3.34 1.02
C GLU A 4 7.36 -2.59 1.17
N ASN A 5 7.36 -1.47 1.92
CA ASN A 5 6.17 -0.65 2.19
C ASN A 5 4.87 -1.48 2.34
N PRO A 6 4.86 -2.53 3.18
CA PRO A 6 3.72 -3.42 3.25
C PRO A 6 2.50 -2.65 3.77
N ILE A 7 1.34 -2.92 3.18
CA ILE A 7 0.08 -2.53 3.80
C ILE A 7 -0.21 -3.44 5.01
N GLY A 8 -1.17 -3.07 5.86
CA GLY A 8 -1.57 -3.88 7.01
C GLY A 8 -0.65 -3.73 8.22
N LEU A 9 0.08 -2.62 8.33
CA LEU A 9 0.85 -2.27 9.54
C LEU A 9 -0.01 -1.64 10.65
N GLU A 10 -1.24 -1.24 10.32
CA GLU A 10 -2.26 -0.73 11.22
C GLU A 10 -3.61 -1.38 10.86
N ASP A 11 -4.52 -1.49 11.83
CA ASP A 11 -5.83 -2.11 11.63
C ASP A 11 -6.90 -1.04 11.36
N TRP A 12 -7.19 -0.78 10.09
CA TRP A 12 -8.09 0.31 9.69
C TRP A 12 -9.53 0.11 10.18
N LYS A 13 -9.99 -1.12 10.41
CA LYS A 13 -11.36 -1.37 10.90
C LYS A 13 -11.63 -0.78 12.29
N THR A 14 -10.59 -0.41 13.03
CA THR A 14 -10.70 0.29 14.32
C THR A 14 -10.96 1.79 14.18
N MET A 15 -10.78 2.35 12.98
CA MET A 15 -10.83 3.80 12.72
C MET A 15 -11.81 4.17 11.61
N VAL A 16 -12.04 3.26 10.66
CA VAL A 16 -12.73 3.50 9.39
C VAL A 16 -14.06 2.74 9.37
N PRO A 17 -15.17 3.36 8.95
CA PRO A 17 -16.43 2.65 8.77
C PRO A 17 -16.30 1.61 7.65
N TYR A 18 -16.87 0.42 7.88
CA TYR A 18 -16.85 -0.65 6.91
C TYR A 18 -17.56 -0.26 5.59
N THR A 19 -16.99 -0.70 4.46
CA THR A 19 -17.60 -0.58 3.14
C THR A 19 -17.84 -1.98 2.58
N SER A 20 -19.09 -2.29 2.23
CA SER A 20 -19.47 -3.61 1.74
C SER A 20 -18.83 -3.95 0.39
N ILE A 21 -18.69 -5.25 0.13
CA ILE A 21 -18.24 -5.78 -1.16
C ILE A 21 -19.03 -5.19 -2.33
N ASP A 22 -20.36 -5.10 -2.22
CA ASP A 22 -21.19 -4.56 -3.31
C ASP A 22 -20.97 -3.07 -3.56
N LYS A 23 -20.73 -2.29 -2.49
CA LYS A 23 -20.40 -0.87 -2.63
C LYS A 23 -18.99 -0.68 -3.22
N ASN A 24 -18.02 -1.50 -2.82
CA ASN A 24 -16.69 -1.53 -3.44
C ASN A 24 -16.79 -1.91 -4.92
N PHE A 25 -17.54 -2.95 -5.26
CA PHE A 25 -17.76 -3.38 -6.65
C PHE A 25 -18.38 -2.27 -7.50
N ALA A 26 -19.40 -1.58 -7.01
CA ALA A 26 -20.00 -0.44 -7.70
C ALA A 26 -19.04 0.74 -7.90
N ASN A 27 -18.03 0.90 -7.04
CA ASN A 27 -16.98 1.90 -7.20
C ASN A 27 -15.90 1.44 -8.20
N GLU A 28 -15.52 0.16 -8.19
CA GLU A 28 -14.57 -0.43 -9.14
C GLU A 28 -15.06 -0.29 -10.58
N LEU A 29 -16.36 -0.47 -10.82
CA LEU A 29 -16.99 -0.28 -12.14
C LEU A 29 -16.92 1.16 -12.66
N LYS A 30 -16.62 2.15 -11.80
CA LYS A 30 -16.48 3.56 -12.17
C LYS A 30 -15.02 3.98 -12.40
N GLN A 31 -14.06 3.06 -12.24
CA GLN A 31 -12.65 3.37 -12.44
C GLN A 31 -12.35 3.63 -13.92
N ASP A 32 -11.56 4.67 -14.16
CA ASP A 32 -11.04 5.00 -15.47
C ASP A 32 -9.58 5.49 -15.35
N TYR A 33 -9.00 5.86 -16.50
CA TYR A 33 -7.64 6.36 -16.54
C TYR A 33 -7.43 7.58 -15.62
N ALA A 34 -8.38 8.52 -15.59
CA ALA A 34 -8.25 9.75 -14.84
C ALA A 34 -8.31 9.48 -13.33
N THR A 35 -9.21 8.60 -12.87
CA THR A 35 -9.31 8.22 -11.46
C THR A 35 -8.07 7.47 -10.98
N ILE A 36 -7.57 6.52 -11.78
CA ILE A 36 -6.36 5.74 -11.47
C ILE A 36 -5.14 6.65 -11.42
N LYS A 37 -4.94 7.51 -12.43
CA LYS A 37 -3.82 8.46 -12.48
C LYS A 37 -3.84 9.40 -11.29
N LYS A 38 -5.01 9.95 -10.94
CA LYS A 38 -5.16 10.82 -9.77
C LYS A 38 -4.75 10.11 -8.48
N TYR A 39 -5.21 8.87 -8.28
CA TYR A 39 -4.87 8.09 -7.10
C TYR A 39 -3.36 7.83 -6.99
N GLN A 40 -2.71 7.39 -8.08
CA GLN A 40 -1.27 7.14 -8.08
C GLN A 40 -0.45 8.42 -7.88
N LEU A 41 -0.87 9.52 -8.52
CA LEU A 41 -0.24 10.83 -8.35
C LEU A 41 -0.27 11.28 -6.88
N GLU A 42 -1.41 11.13 -6.21
CA GLU A 42 -1.59 11.54 -4.81
C GLU A 42 -0.87 10.61 -3.81
N ASN A 43 -0.85 9.30 -4.05
CA ASN A 43 -0.40 8.32 -3.05
C ASN A 43 1.01 7.78 -3.31
N TYR A 44 1.44 7.66 -4.57
CA TYR A 44 2.69 6.98 -4.93
C TYR A 44 3.78 7.97 -5.33
N TYR A 45 3.42 9.04 -6.04
CA TYR A 45 4.37 9.92 -6.71
C TYR A 45 4.40 11.36 -6.20
N ASP A 46 3.80 11.64 -5.04
CA ASP A 46 3.92 12.94 -4.34
C ASP A 46 3.55 14.14 -5.20
N GLY A 47 2.46 14.01 -5.95
CA GLY A 47 1.99 15.08 -6.83
C GLY A 47 2.87 15.34 -8.05
N LYS A 48 3.92 14.54 -8.27
CA LYS A 48 4.86 14.68 -9.40
C LYS A 48 4.69 13.54 -10.38
N TRP A 49 4.08 13.85 -11.52
CA TRP A 49 3.96 12.89 -12.61
C TRP A 49 5.19 12.92 -13.51
N LYS A 50 5.70 11.74 -13.90
CA LYS A 50 6.66 11.60 -15.00
C LYS A 50 6.05 10.71 -16.09
N HIS A 51 6.47 10.90 -17.34
CA HIS A 51 5.90 10.15 -18.48
C HIS A 51 6.09 8.63 -18.30
N GLU A 52 7.20 8.22 -17.70
CA GLU A 52 7.53 6.83 -17.43
C GLU A 52 6.50 6.14 -16.52
N TYR A 53 5.65 6.90 -15.81
CA TYR A 53 4.59 6.33 -14.98
C TYR A 53 3.31 6.01 -15.76
N ASP A 54 3.13 6.57 -16.96
CA ASP A 54 1.92 6.37 -17.75
C ASP A 54 1.74 4.88 -18.15
N GLU A 55 2.83 4.14 -18.35
CA GLU A 55 2.78 2.70 -18.67
C GLU A 55 2.03 1.88 -17.63
N TRP A 56 2.22 2.20 -16.34
CA TRP A 56 1.58 1.50 -15.23
C TRP A 56 0.10 1.85 -15.11
N VAL A 57 -0.29 3.08 -15.47
CA VAL A 57 -1.70 3.49 -15.52
C VAL A 57 -2.41 2.90 -16.73
N TYR A 58 -1.75 2.81 -17.89
CA TYR A 58 -2.34 2.22 -19.08
C TYR A 58 -2.68 0.76 -18.89
N LEU A 59 -1.83 0.00 -18.20
CA LEU A 59 -2.13 -1.40 -17.88
C LEU A 59 -3.41 -1.53 -17.06
N LEU A 60 -3.55 -0.76 -15.98
CA LEU A 60 -4.71 -0.83 -15.09
C LEU A 60 -5.99 -0.30 -15.75
N SER A 61 -5.89 0.82 -16.46
CA SER A 61 -7.03 1.43 -17.17
C SER A 61 -7.43 0.68 -18.44
N GLY A 62 -6.52 -0.12 -19.02
CA GLY A 62 -6.82 -0.95 -20.18
C GLY A 62 -7.86 -2.03 -19.86
N TRP A 63 -7.81 -2.59 -18.65
CA TRP A 63 -8.77 -3.60 -18.21
C TRP A 63 -10.20 -3.06 -18.14
N THR A 64 -10.37 -1.80 -17.76
CA THR A 64 -11.70 -1.19 -17.58
C THR A 64 -12.49 -1.08 -18.89
N ARG A 65 -11.80 -1.17 -20.03
CA ARG A 65 -12.39 -1.12 -21.38
C ARG A 65 -12.87 -2.47 -21.89
N HIS A 66 -12.47 -3.57 -21.25
CA HIS A 66 -12.83 -4.91 -21.71
C HIS A 66 -14.24 -5.29 -21.24
N PRO A 67 -15.09 -5.95 -22.06
CA PRO A 67 -16.44 -6.35 -21.64
C PRO A 67 -16.50 -7.24 -20.40
N ALA A 68 -15.43 -8.01 -20.15
CA ALA A 68 -15.29 -8.85 -18.95
C ALA A 68 -14.75 -8.12 -17.71
N TYR A 69 -14.53 -6.80 -17.76
CA TYR A 69 -14.06 -6.02 -16.62
C TYR A 69 -14.87 -6.21 -15.33
N PRO A 70 -16.22 -6.41 -15.36
CA PRO A 70 -16.97 -6.70 -14.14
C PRO A 70 -16.45 -7.90 -13.34
N VAL A 71 -15.80 -8.88 -13.98
CA VAL A 71 -15.14 -9.99 -13.27
C VAL A 71 -13.94 -9.50 -12.48
N VAL A 72 -13.09 -8.68 -13.08
CA VAL A 72 -11.92 -8.07 -12.40
C VAL A 72 -12.38 -7.16 -11.27
N ALA A 73 -13.37 -6.30 -11.52
CA ALA A 73 -13.94 -5.40 -10.52
C ALA A 73 -14.53 -6.16 -9.33
N LYS A 74 -15.21 -7.30 -9.54
CA LYS A 74 -15.72 -8.13 -8.43
C LYS A 74 -14.59 -8.74 -7.61
N ASN A 75 -13.54 -9.23 -8.27
CA ASN A 75 -12.34 -9.73 -7.59
C ASN A 75 -11.67 -8.63 -6.75
N ASN A 76 -11.49 -7.43 -7.30
CA ASN A 76 -10.94 -6.28 -6.58
C ASN A 76 -11.76 -5.93 -5.33
N ALA A 77 -13.10 -5.96 -5.45
CA ALA A 77 -14.00 -5.71 -4.33
C ALA A 77 -13.89 -6.78 -3.23
N LEU A 78 -13.78 -8.06 -3.61
CA LEU A 78 -13.55 -9.17 -2.69
C LEU A 78 -12.20 -9.07 -2.00
N THR A 79 -11.13 -8.73 -2.72
CA THR A 79 -9.80 -8.57 -2.13
C THR A 79 -9.70 -7.35 -1.24
N SER A 80 -10.42 -6.25 -1.57
CA SER A 80 -10.49 -5.07 -0.70
C SER A 80 -11.17 -5.38 0.63
N ASP A 81 -12.22 -6.19 0.60
CA ASP A 81 -12.89 -6.70 1.80
C ASP A 81 -11.97 -7.60 2.63
N MET A 82 -11.27 -8.54 1.99
CA MET A 82 -10.26 -9.39 2.63
C MET A 82 -9.20 -8.56 3.35
N ILE A 83 -8.60 -7.57 2.67
CA ILE A 83 -7.56 -6.71 3.26
C ILE A 83 -8.10 -5.97 4.49
N PHE A 84 -9.34 -5.48 4.44
CA PHE A 84 -9.93 -4.71 5.53
C PHE A 84 -10.34 -5.57 6.73
N THR A 85 -10.80 -6.79 6.48
CA THR A 85 -11.42 -7.65 7.51
C THR A 85 -10.45 -8.67 8.13
N GLN A 86 -9.30 -8.92 7.49
CA GLN A 86 -8.35 -9.98 7.89
C GLN A 86 -6.94 -9.42 8.17
N PRO A 87 -6.77 -8.66 9.26
CA PRO A 87 -5.49 -8.04 9.60
C PRO A 87 -4.45 -9.07 10.06
N VAL A 88 -3.17 -8.84 9.71
CA VAL A 88 -2.03 -9.70 10.12
C VAL A 88 -1.14 -9.08 11.19
N LEU A 89 -1.29 -7.78 11.47
CA LEU A 89 -0.39 -7.04 12.37
C LEU A 89 -0.36 -7.55 13.81
N TYR A 90 -1.36 -8.32 14.20
CA TYR A 90 -1.46 -8.92 15.53
C TYR A 90 -0.57 -10.15 15.68
N GLU A 91 -0.21 -10.80 14.57
CA GLU A 91 0.65 -11.99 14.56
C GLU A 91 2.12 -11.69 14.18
N PHE A 92 2.52 -10.44 13.98
CA PHE A 92 3.91 -10.13 13.62
C PHE A 92 4.95 -10.66 14.62
N ASN A 93 4.59 -10.80 15.90
CA ASN A 93 5.45 -11.42 16.92
C ASN A 93 5.62 -12.95 16.77
N LYS A 94 4.81 -13.60 15.93
CA LYS A 94 4.90 -15.03 15.59
C LYS A 94 5.82 -15.30 14.41
N LEU A 95 6.39 -14.26 13.78
CA LEU A 95 7.39 -14.45 12.73
C LEU A 95 8.71 -14.94 13.33
N HIS A 96 9.18 -16.10 12.85
CA HIS A 96 10.42 -16.74 13.30
C HIS A 96 11.52 -16.78 12.23
N VAL A 97 11.27 -16.20 11.07
CA VAL A 97 12.24 -16.12 9.97
C VAL A 97 12.95 -14.76 9.97
N PRO A 98 14.21 -14.68 9.48
CA PRO A 98 14.85 -13.39 9.23
C PRO A 98 13.93 -12.49 8.41
N THR A 99 13.73 -11.26 8.86
CA THR A 99 12.78 -10.32 8.26
C THR A 99 13.42 -8.96 8.06
N LEU A 100 13.32 -8.43 6.84
CA LEU A 100 13.71 -7.07 6.49
C LEU A 100 12.48 -6.23 6.16
N LEU A 101 12.38 -5.06 6.79
CA LEU A 101 11.41 -4.01 6.46
C LEU A 101 12.15 -2.91 5.69
N ILE A 102 11.73 -2.62 4.45
CA ILE A 102 12.19 -1.45 3.68
C ILE A 102 11.03 -0.48 3.57
N ILE A 103 11.17 0.71 4.18
CA ILE A 103 10.04 1.64 4.38
C ILE A 103 10.37 3.02 3.83
N GLY A 104 9.72 3.40 2.74
CA GLY A 104 9.59 4.78 2.30
C GLY A 104 8.77 5.59 3.31
N THR A 105 9.40 6.58 3.96
CA THR A 105 8.80 7.27 5.11
C THR A 105 7.77 8.33 4.76
N ARG A 106 7.72 8.75 3.49
CA ARG A 106 6.69 9.68 2.97
C ARG A 106 5.39 8.94 2.62
N ASP A 107 5.40 7.62 2.56
CA ASP A 107 4.21 6.84 2.26
C ASP A 107 3.05 7.18 3.22
N ARG A 108 1.86 7.32 2.65
CA ARG A 108 0.61 7.67 3.32
C ARG A 108 -0.49 6.68 2.97
N THR A 109 -0.17 5.49 2.48
CA THR A 109 -1.16 4.48 2.11
C THR A 109 -1.96 4.03 3.33
N ALA A 110 -3.28 4.24 3.29
CA ALA A 110 -4.20 3.69 4.28
C ALA A 110 -5.60 3.53 3.67
N ILE A 111 -6.27 2.42 3.99
CA ILE A 111 -7.56 2.08 3.38
C ILE A 111 -8.68 2.90 4.02
N GLY A 112 -9.59 3.41 3.18
CA GLY A 112 -10.78 4.14 3.63
C GLY A 112 -10.52 5.56 4.16
N LYS A 113 -9.34 6.16 3.88
CA LYS A 113 -9.04 7.56 4.20
C LYS A 113 -10.14 8.58 3.85
N PRO A 114 -10.88 8.46 2.74
CA PRO A 114 -11.96 9.40 2.42
C PRO A 114 -13.22 9.26 3.30
N LEU A 115 -13.31 8.21 4.11
CA LEU A 115 -14.50 7.87 4.90
C LEU A 115 -14.43 8.31 6.36
N VAL A 116 -13.35 8.98 6.76
CA VAL A 116 -13.10 9.42 8.13
C VAL A 116 -12.94 10.93 8.20
N SER A 117 -13.06 11.49 9.40
CA SER A 117 -12.82 12.92 9.64
C SER A 117 -11.37 13.30 9.34
N GLU A 118 -11.10 14.59 9.11
CA GLU A 118 -9.74 15.08 8.88
C GLU A 118 -8.80 14.76 10.05
N VAL A 119 -9.31 14.81 11.28
CA VAL A 119 -8.55 14.50 12.50
C VAL A 119 -8.07 13.05 12.47
N VAL A 120 -8.96 12.08 12.16
CA VAL A 120 -8.60 10.66 12.05
C VAL A 120 -7.71 10.42 10.81
N ARG A 121 -8.02 11.06 9.67
CA ARG A 121 -7.23 10.93 8.45
C ARG A 121 -5.76 11.30 8.66
N LYS A 122 -5.48 12.31 9.50
CA LYS A 122 -4.12 12.74 9.85
C LYS A 122 -3.36 11.71 10.67
N THR A 123 -4.01 10.79 11.38
CA THR A 123 -3.32 9.74 12.14
C THR A 123 -3.02 8.49 11.32
N MET A 124 -3.68 8.30 10.18
CA MET A 124 -3.57 7.11 9.34
C MET A 124 -2.38 7.14 8.37
N GLY A 125 -1.79 5.96 8.12
CA GLY A 125 -0.74 5.76 7.13
C GLY A 125 0.55 6.49 7.47
N GLN A 126 0.90 6.61 8.75
CA GLN A 126 2.12 7.30 9.19
C GLN A 126 3.33 6.36 9.10
N TYR A 127 3.81 6.04 7.89
CA TYR A 127 4.85 5.03 7.68
C TYR A 127 6.18 5.29 8.40
N GLN A 128 6.52 6.55 8.69
CA GLN A 128 7.66 6.92 9.54
C GLN A 128 7.53 6.45 11.01
N LEU A 129 6.32 6.11 11.43
CA LEU A 129 6.02 5.50 12.74
C LEU A 129 5.72 4.01 12.59
N LEU A 130 4.89 3.63 11.60
CA LEU A 130 4.43 2.26 11.40
C LEU A 130 5.60 1.29 11.14
N GLY A 131 6.63 1.72 10.39
CA GLY A 131 7.82 0.90 10.15
C GLY A 131 8.54 0.52 11.46
N LYS A 132 8.77 1.50 12.34
CA LYS A 132 9.42 1.30 13.64
C LYS A 132 8.58 0.44 14.58
N GLN A 133 7.28 0.71 14.65
CA GLN A 133 6.35 -0.06 15.48
C GLN A 133 6.29 -1.52 15.03
N THR A 134 6.29 -1.76 13.72
CA THR A 134 6.29 -3.11 13.14
C THR A 134 7.59 -3.84 13.43
N GLN A 135 8.73 -3.18 13.23
CA GLN A 135 10.04 -3.74 13.55
C GLN A 135 10.14 -4.17 15.02
N GLN A 136 9.65 -3.35 15.95
CA GLN A 136 9.63 -3.70 17.38
C GLN A 136 8.80 -4.95 17.70
N LYS A 137 7.77 -5.26 16.89
CA LYS A 137 6.95 -6.46 17.05
C LYS A 137 7.59 -7.71 16.44
N ILE A 138 8.39 -7.57 15.39
CA ILE A 138 9.05 -8.69 14.71
C ILE A 138 10.44 -8.89 15.30
N LYS A 139 10.59 -9.90 16.17
CA LYS A 139 11.85 -10.19 16.87
C LYS A 139 12.99 -10.42 15.86
N GLY A 140 14.08 -9.66 16.03
CA GLY A 140 15.29 -9.80 15.20
C GLY A 140 15.14 -9.26 13.78
N SER A 141 14.09 -8.48 13.48
CA SER A 141 13.95 -7.84 12.18
C SER A 141 14.90 -6.66 11.97
N GLU A 142 15.33 -6.47 10.72
CA GLU A 142 16.01 -5.27 10.25
C GLU A 142 15.00 -4.25 9.71
N LEU A 143 15.25 -2.96 9.96
CA LEU A 143 14.50 -1.86 9.38
C LEU A 143 15.43 -0.94 8.60
N VAL A 144 15.09 -0.67 7.34
CA VAL A 144 15.72 0.31 6.49
C VAL A 144 14.71 1.37 6.10
N GLU A 145 14.84 2.55 6.69
CA GLU A 145 14.00 3.71 6.37
C GLU A 145 14.58 4.48 5.17
N LEU A 146 13.74 4.69 4.17
CA LEU A 146 14.05 5.48 2.99
C LEU A 146 13.40 6.86 3.12
N ASN A 147 14.16 7.79 3.71
CA ASN A 147 13.74 9.17 3.87
C ASN A 147 13.24 9.80 2.55
N ASN A 148 12.06 10.43 2.62
CA ASN A 148 11.40 11.12 1.52
C ASN A 148 11.10 10.24 0.29
N VAL A 149 10.82 8.95 0.52
CA VAL A 149 10.36 8.00 -0.51
C VAL A 149 8.92 7.59 -0.19
N GLY A 150 8.09 7.45 -1.22
CA GLY A 150 6.69 7.06 -1.13
C GLY A 150 6.48 5.55 -1.03
N HIS A 151 5.33 5.09 -1.53
CA HIS A 151 4.88 3.70 -1.42
C HIS A 151 5.66 2.71 -2.30
N MET A 152 6.28 3.19 -3.39
CA MET A 152 6.99 2.34 -4.36
C MET A 152 8.50 2.63 -4.40
N PRO A 153 9.27 2.31 -3.34
CA PRO A 153 10.72 2.51 -3.33
C PRO A 153 11.48 1.94 -4.52
N HIS A 154 11.11 0.74 -4.99
CA HIS A 154 11.75 0.12 -6.15
C HIS A 154 11.61 0.92 -7.45
N ILE A 155 10.59 1.78 -7.57
CA ILE A 155 10.43 2.68 -8.73
C ILE A 155 11.07 4.04 -8.44
N GLU A 156 10.73 4.64 -7.30
CA GLU A 156 11.11 6.02 -7.01
C GLU A 156 12.60 6.19 -6.68
N ALA A 157 13.20 5.20 -6.02
CA ALA A 157 14.53 5.28 -5.45
C ALA A 157 15.28 3.95 -5.54
N PHE A 158 15.31 3.37 -6.74
CA PHE A 158 15.83 2.01 -6.99
C PHE A 158 17.18 1.72 -6.32
N ASP A 159 18.19 2.59 -6.46
CA ASP A 159 19.51 2.37 -5.86
C ASP A 159 19.47 2.26 -4.33
N ARG A 160 18.59 3.05 -3.69
CA ARG A 160 18.39 3.06 -2.24
C ARG A 160 17.59 1.85 -1.77
N PHE A 161 16.74 1.29 -2.62
CA PHE A 161 15.98 0.06 -2.37
C PHE A 161 16.83 -1.21 -2.61
N ILE A 162 17.53 -1.30 -3.75
CA ILE A 162 18.18 -2.54 -4.19
C ILE A 162 19.42 -2.87 -3.34
N THR A 163 20.12 -1.86 -2.82
CA THR A 163 21.31 -2.02 -1.99
C THR A 163 21.04 -2.80 -0.70
N PRO A 164 20.12 -2.37 0.19
CA PRO A 164 19.78 -3.13 1.40
C PRO A 164 19.14 -4.49 1.09
N LEU A 165 18.33 -4.59 0.03
CA LEU A 165 17.74 -5.86 -0.40
C LEU A 165 18.82 -6.89 -0.74
N LYS A 166 19.78 -6.54 -1.61
CA LYS A 166 20.87 -7.45 -2.01
C LYS A 166 21.78 -7.82 -0.84
N ARG A 167 21.96 -6.94 0.13
CA ARG A 167 22.73 -7.23 1.36
C ARG A 167 22.02 -8.32 2.18
N PHE A 168 20.73 -8.13 2.44
CA PHE A 168 19.93 -9.07 3.25
C PHE A 168 19.72 -10.43 2.58
N LEU A 169 19.61 -10.49 1.25
CA LEU A 169 19.48 -11.77 0.54
C LEU A 169 20.77 -12.61 0.53
N LYS A 170 21.91 -12.05 0.97
CA LYS A 170 23.20 -12.75 1.04
C LYS A 170 23.56 -13.20 2.45
N SER A 171 22.82 -12.76 3.47
CA SER A 171 23.07 -13.08 4.89
C SER A 171 22.46 -14.42 5.30
#